data_AF-A0A3R9PUD0-F1
#
_entry.id   AF-A0A3R9PUD0-F1
#
_cell.length_a   1.000
_cell.length_b   1.000
_cell.length_c   1.000
_cell.angle_alpha   90.00
_cell.angle_beta   90.00
_cell.angle_gamma   90.00
#
_symmetry.space_group_name_H-M   'P 1'
#
loop_
_entity.id
_entity.type
_entity.pdbx_description
1 polymer ?
#
loop_
_entity_poly.entity_id
_entity_poly.type
_entity_poly.pdbx_seq_one_letter_code
_entity_poly.pdbx_strand_id
1 'polypeptide(L)'
;MKILVLSPHRGDAAFSVAVSMGNWLAVEHEVTILNVFSRSLYAPFSDAEFVHENDRLSYVSAMRRREDERFVQQMIDELPRAAKANLQMVDLNLKDAPLRLRCAPEDVSDLAVNPEDPAIGKLRKTLDQRVAAGDVDALVLPLALGEHVDHLTVREAALPLTTELPSAFYEDLPYAATHPSAATNLQALREETGTKWHEELRPVLNQRADLGEAWKRRLILGYASQIDDDEAARVGEFAARYAGGERLWTNQRWIEMAEGCRLSFRFN
;
A
#
# COMPACT_ATOMS: atom_id res chain seq x y z
N MET A 1 12.85 3.12 -13.65
CA MET A 1 12.26 4.09 -12.71
C MET A 1 12.39 3.53 -11.31
N LYS A 2 12.59 4.40 -10.32
CA LYS A 2 12.52 4.12 -8.89
C LYS A 2 11.12 4.48 -8.38
N ILE A 3 10.29 3.46 -8.15
CA ILE A 3 8.91 3.57 -7.71
C ILE A 3 8.87 3.38 -6.20
N LEU A 4 8.39 4.38 -5.47
CA LEU A 4 8.19 4.30 -4.04
C LEU A 4 6.71 3.99 -3.74
N VAL A 5 6.46 2.83 -3.15
CA VAL A 5 5.14 2.41 -2.69
C VAL A 5 5.03 2.68 -1.20
N LEU A 6 4.10 3.56 -0.80
CA LEU A 6 3.82 3.84 0.60
C LEU A 6 2.80 2.85 1.13
N SER A 7 3.20 2.04 2.10
CA SER A 7 2.34 1.08 2.77
C SER A 7 2.08 1.59 4.20
N PRO A 8 0.83 1.94 4.58
CA PRO A 8 0.52 2.37 5.94
C PRO A 8 1.00 1.36 6.98
N HIS A 9 0.64 0.11 6.81
CA HIS A 9 1.10 -1.01 7.63
C HIS A 9 1.81 -2.06 6.78
N ARG A 10 2.40 -3.04 7.47
CA ARG A 10 2.89 -4.27 6.84
C ARG A 10 1.73 -5.05 6.24
N GLY A 11 1.81 -5.40 4.97
CA GLY A 11 0.77 -6.14 4.25
C GLY A 11 -0.08 -5.29 3.29
N ASP A 12 -0.35 -4.02 3.59
CA ASP A 12 -1.30 -3.22 2.80
C ASP A 12 -0.90 -3.11 1.32
N ALA A 13 0.39 -2.89 1.04
CA ALA A 13 0.91 -2.88 -0.33
C ALA A 13 0.80 -4.26 -1.00
N ALA A 14 1.01 -5.36 -0.26
CA ALA A 14 0.84 -6.71 -0.80
C ALA A 14 -0.62 -6.99 -1.17
N PHE A 15 -1.56 -6.53 -0.35
CA PHE A 15 -2.99 -6.72 -0.58
C PHE A 15 -3.49 -5.86 -1.75
N SER A 16 -2.95 -4.66 -1.89
CA SER A 16 -3.53 -3.64 -2.76
C SER A 16 -2.83 -3.52 -4.11
N VAL A 17 -1.52 -3.74 -4.18
CA VAL A 17 -0.70 -3.38 -5.34
C VAL A 17 0.35 -4.43 -5.77
N ALA A 18 0.23 -5.68 -5.31
CA ALA A 18 1.19 -6.74 -5.64
C ALA A 18 1.28 -7.06 -7.15
N VAL A 19 0.15 -7.07 -7.87
CA VAL A 19 0.14 -7.35 -9.32
C VAL A 19 0.88 -6.24 -10.07
N SER A 20 0.61 -5.00 -9.71
CA SER A 20 1.27 -3.81 -10.29
C SER A 20 2.77 -3.81 -9.99
N MET A 21 3.18 -4.13 -8.76
CA MET A 21 4.60 -4.27 -8.42
C MET A 21 5.28 -5.37 -9.25
N GLY A 22 4.62 -6.52 -9.40
CA GLY A 22 5.13 -7.61 -10.23
C GLY A 22 5.32 -7.19 -11.69
N ASN A 23 4.39 -6.41 -12.25
CA ASN A 23 4.49 -5.82 -13.58
C ASN A 23 5.68 -4.86 -13.71
N TRP A 24 5.84 -3.94 -12.77
CA TRP A 24 6.95 -2.97 -12.77
C TRP A 24 8.31 -3.67 -12.65
N LEU A 25 8.42 -4.68 -11.78
CA LEU A 25 9.64 -5.46 -11.62
C LEU A 25 9.97 -6.28 -12.87
N ALA A 26 8.97 -6.82 -13.58
CA ALA A 26 9.16 -7.55 -14.82
C ALA A 26 9.69 -6.68 -15.97
N VAL A 27 9.56 -5.35 -15.86
CA VAL A 27 10.13 -4.37 -16.80
C VAL A 27 11.31 -3.61 -16.20
N GLU A 28 11.96 -4.23 -15.20
CA GLU A 28 13.20 -3.78 -14.57
C GLU A 28 13.12 -2.42 -13.86
N HIS A 29 11.92 -1.99 -13.45
CA HIS A 29 11.82 -0.90 -12.48
C HIS A 29 12.32 -1.34 -11.11
N GLU A 30 12.83 -0.38 -10.36
CA GLU A 30 13.14 -0.52 -8.93
C GLU A 30 11.88 -0.14 -8.15
N VAL A 31 11.46 -1.01 -7.24
CA VAL A 31 10.29 -0.84 -6.37
C VAL A 31 10.76 -0.87 -4.93
N THR A 32 10.52 0.20 -4.20
CA THR A 32 10.71 0.25 -2.75
C THR A 32 9.36 0.34 -2.06
N ILE A 33 9.05 -0.63 -1.20
CA ILE A 33 7.91 -0.57 -0.28
C ILE A 33 8.38 0.12 0.99
N LEU A 34 7.80 1.26 1.33
CA LEU A 34 8.04 1.95 2.60
C LEU A 34 6.86 1.70 3.55
N ASN A 35 7.04 0.79 4.49
CA ASN A 35 6.10 0.57 5.58
C ASN A 35 6.21 1.70 6.60
N VAL A 36 5.12 2.42 6.84
CA VAL A 36 5.13 3.59 7.73
C VAL A 36 4.98 3.17 9.20
N PHE A 37 3.87 2.52 9.53
CA PHE A 37 3.48 2.11 10.87
C PHE A 37 3.77 0.62 11.10
N SER A 38 5.05 0.29 11.24
CA SER A 38 5.51 -1.10 11.36
C SER A 38 5.61 -1.63 12.79
N ARG A 39 5.31 -0.80 13.81
CA ARG A 39 5.20 -1.20 15.21
C ARG A 39 3.73 -1.28 15.60
N SER A 40 3.25 -2.48 15.88
CA SER A 40 1.84 -2.76 16.07
C SER A 40 1.60 -3.82 17.13
N LEU A 41 0.43 -3.78 17.77
CA LEU A 41 -0.13 -4.89 18.57
C LEU A 41 -1.20 -5.67 17.79
N TYR A 42 -1.53 -5.23 16.57
CA TYR A 42 -2.60 -5.77 15.76
C TYR A 42 -2.13 -7.01 14.99
N ALA A 43 -2.65 -8.17 15.38
CA ALA A 43 -2.46 -9.46 14.76
C ALA A 43 -3.64 -10.39 15.10
N PRO A 44 -4.84 -10.11 14.53
CA PRO A 44 -6.10 -10.72 14.96
C PRO A 44 -6.15 -12.24 14.80
N PHE A 45 -5.35 -12.82 13.91
CA PHE A 45 -5.31 -14.27 13.66
C PHE A 45 -4.05 -14.94 14.24
N SER A 46 -3.38 -14.28 15.18
CA SER A 46 -2.18 -14.80 15.85
C SER A 46 -2.45 -15.31 17.26
N ASP A 47 -1.45 -15.98 17.83
CA ASP A 47 -1.41 -16.41 19.23
C ASP A 47 -0.86 -15.32 20.18
N ALA A 48 -0.77 -14.06 19.73
CA ALA A 48 -0.16 -12.97 20.49
C ALA A 48 -0.86 -12.67 21.83
N GLU A 49 -2.11 -13.08 22.00
CA GLU A 49 -2.84 -12.98 23.27
C GLU A 49 -2.17 -13.80 24.40
N PHE A 50 -1.52 -14.91 24.07
CA PHE A 50 -0.81 -15.77 25.02
C PHE A 50 0.60 -15.25 25.36
N VAL A 51 1.08 -14.24 24.65
CA VAL A 51 2.36 -13.60 24.92
C VAL A 51 2.20 -12.60 26.05
N HIS A 52 3.19 -12.57 26.96
CA HIS A 52 3.26 -11.62 28.06
C HIS A 52 3.16 -10.18 27.53
N GLU A 53 2.37 -9.33 28.20
CA GLU A 53 2.00 -7.99 27.73
C GLU A 53 3.23 -7.14 27.34
N ASN A 54 4.27 -7.15 28.17
CA ASN A 54 5.51 -6.40 27.94
C ASN A 54 6.26 -6.82 26.65
N ASP A 55 6.09 -8.05 26.20
CA ASP A 55 6.78 -8.59 25.03
C ASP A 55 5.92 -8.54 23.77
N ARG A 56 4.60 -8.39 23.91
CA ARG A 56 3.61 -8.49 22.83
C ARG A 56 3.90 -7.56 21.66
N LEU A 57 4.29 -6.30 21.93
CA LEU A 57 4.64 -5.35 20.87
C LEU A 57 5.81 -5.85 20.01
N SER A 58 6.86 -6.34 20.67
CA SER A 58 8.04 -6.84 19.98
C SER A 58 7.74 -8.12 19.21
N TYR A 59 6.94 -9.01 19.81
CA TYR A 59 6.50 -10.27 19.21
C TYR A 59 5.68 -10.04 17.94
N VAL A 60 4.61 -9.25 18.01
CA VAL A 60 3.74 -8.94 16.87
C VAL A 60 4.52 -8.21 15.77
N SER A 61 5.32 -7.20 16.13
CA SER A 61 6.09 -6.45 15.14
C SER A 61 7.13 -7.34 14.42
N ALA A 62 7.75 -8.28 15.13
CA ALA A 62 8.69 -9.24 14.55
C ALA A 62 7.99 -10.32 13.70
N MET A 63 6.84 -10.81 14.14
CA MET A 63 6.01 -11.75 13.37
C MET A 63 5.62 -11.13 12.03
N ARG A 64 5.00 -9.95 12.05
CA ARG A 64 4.57 -9.26 10.82
C ARG A 64 5.73 -8.90 9.91
N ARG A 65 6.92 -8.61 10.46
CA ARG A 65 8.14 -8.44 9.68
C ARG A 65 8.53 -9.71 8.93
N ARG A 66 8.42 -10.89 9.55
CA ARG A 66 8.71 -12.17 8.88
C ARG A 66 7.72 -12.49 7.77
N GLU A 67 6.46 -12.07 7.92
CA GLU A 67 5.45 -12.20 6.87
C GLU A 67 5.80 -11.34 5.65
N ASP A 68 6.20 -10.08 5.88
CA ASP A 68 6.76 -9.20 4.86
C ASP A 68 7.99 -9.78 4.16
N GLU A 69 8.95 -10.32 4.92
CA GLU A 69 10.15 -10.99 4.38
C GLU A 69 9.76 -12.19 3.50
N ARG A 70 8.74 -12.95 3.89
CA ARG A 70 8.20 -14.05 3.08
C ARG A 70 7.53 -13.55 1.80
N PHE A 71 6.74 -12.48 1.88
CA PHE A 71 6.12 -11.85 0.72
C PHE A 71 7.18 -11.39 -0.30
N VAL A 72 8.21 -10.67 0.17
CA VAL A 72 9.33 -10.24 -0.68
C VAL A 72 10.00 -11.45 -1.32
N GLN A 73 10.29 -12.49 -0.55
CA GLN A 73 10.91 -13.72 -1.07
C GLN A 73 10.08 -14.37 -2.18
N GLN A 74 8.76 -14.48 -2.00
CA GLN A 74 7.85 -15.03 -3.01
C GLN A 74 7.81 -14.18 -4.28
N MET A 75 7.82 -12.85 -4.15
CA MET A 75 7.88 -11.93 -5.29
C MET A 75 9.18 -12.10 -6.08
N ILE A 76 10.33 -12.13 -5.42
CA ILE A 76 11.64 -12.22 -6.10
C ILE A 76 11.94 -13.61 -6.68
N ASP A 77 11.30 -14.67 -6.20
CA ASP A 77 11.51 -16.02 -6.71
C ASP A 77 10.98 -16.19 -8.13
N GLU A 78 9.99 -15.39 -8.52
CA GLU A 78 9.43 -15.37 -9.86
C GLU A 78 10.15 -14.41 -10.82
N LEU A 79 11.08 -13.60 -10.30
CA LEU A 79 11.82 -12.63 -11.11
C LEU A 79 13.11 -13.20 -11.70
N PRO A 80 13.54 -12.72 -12.88
CA PRO A 80 14.88 -12.97 -13.39
C PRO A 80 15.94 -12.54 -12.37
N ARG A 81 17.07 -13.26 -12.32
CA ARG A 81 18.17 -12.99 -11.35
C ARG A 81 18.61 -11.53 -11.33
N ALA A 82 18.63 -10.86 -12.48
CA ALA A 82 19.02 -9.46 -12.61
C ALA A 82 18.03 -8.49 -11.93
N ALA A 83 16.74 -8.84 -11.87
CA ALA A 83 15.69 -8.00 -11.30
C ALA A 83 15.41 -8.27 -9.80
N LYS A 84 16.02 -9.30 -9.19
CA LYS A 84 15.78 -9.63 -7.77
C LYS A 84 16.21 -8.52 -6.81
N ALA A 85 17.23 -7.75 -7.17
CA ALA A 85 17.71 -6.62 -6.36
C ALA A 85 16.80 -5.38 -6.45
N ASN A 86 15.86 -5.38 -7.40
CA ASN A 86 15.01 -4.23 -7.69
C ASN A 86 13.80 -4.13 -6.74
N LEU A 87 13.50 -5.14 -5.92
CA LEU A 87 12.49 -5.04 -4.88
C LEU A 87 13.15 -4.83 -3.52
N GLN A 88 12.79 -3.74 -2.85
CA GLN A 88 13.23 -3.43 -1.50
C GLN A 88 12.02 -3.17 -0.60
N MET A 89 12.17 -3.48 0.68
CA MET A 89 11.20 -3.12 1.70
C MET A 89 11.91 -2.46 2.87
N VAL A 90 11.40 -1.30 3.29
CA VAL A 90 11.99 -0.44 4.31
C VAL A 90 10.94 -0.04 5.32
N ASP A 91 11.29 -0.03 6.60
CA ASP A 91 10.40 0.36 7.68
C ASP A 91 10.76 1.74 8.24
N LEU A 92 9.77 2.62 8.40
CA LEU A 92 9.92 3.89 9.11
C LEU A 92 9.86 3.71 10.64
N ASN A 93 9.43 2.52 11.09
CA ASN A 93 9.38 2.11 12.50
C ASN A 93 8.49 3.00 13.37
N LEU A 94 7.38 3.53 12.80
CA LEU A 94 6.38 4.26 13.55
C LEU A 94 5.41 3.31 14.24
N LYS A 95 4.81 3.79 15.32
CA LYS A 95 3.70 3.12 16.02
C LYS A 95 2.40 3.38 15.28
N ASP A 96 1.60 2.33 15.09
CA ASP A 96 0.24 2.42 14.57
C ASP A 96 -0.70 3.22 15.48
N ALA A 97 -1.89 3.53 14.97
CA ALA A 97 -2.86 4.41 15.60
C ALA A 97 -3.19 4.01 17.05
N PRO A 98 -3.54 2.76 17.40
CA PRO A 98 -3.84 2.41 18.79
C PRO A 98 -2.69 2.73 19.76
N LEU A 99 -1.45 2.45 19.36
CA LEU A 99 -0.26 2.70 20.18
C LEU A 99 0.14 4.18 20.23
N ARG A 100 -0.04 4.89 19.11
CA ARG A 100 0.44 6.26 18.92
C ARG A 100 -0.57 7.29 19.41
N LEU A 101 -1.84 7.07 19.11
CA LEU A 101 -2.97 7.93 19.46
C LEU A 101 -3.65 7.52 20.78
N ARG A 102 -3.31 6.33 21.32
CA ARG A 102 -3.92 5.79 22.55
C ARG A 102 -5.44 5.62 22.42
N CYS A 103 -5.87 5.18 21.24
CA CYS A 103 -7.26 4.82 20.96
C CYS A 103 -7.43 3.30 20.98
N ALA A 104 -8.68 2.86 21.02
CA ALA A 104 -8.98 1.45 20.86
C ALA A 104 -8.92 1.07 19.36
N PRO A 105 -8.57 -0.18 19.00
CA PRO A 105 -8.47 -0.61 17.60
C PRO A 105 -9.73 -0.41 16.77
N GLU A 106 -10.90 -0.38 17.41
CA GLU A 106 -12.20 -0.27 16.76
C GLU A 106 -12.49 1.19 16.34
N ASP A 107 -11.85 2.16 17.01
CA ASP A 107 -12.06 3.59 16.79
C ASP A 107 -11.22 4.14 15.62
N VAL A 108 -10.27 3.36 15.08
CA VAL A 108 -9.25 3.86 14.14
C VAL A 108 -9.82 4.43 12.84
N SER A 109 -11.04 4.03 12.47
CA SER A 109 -11.76 4.56 11.29
C SER A 109 -12.62 5.78 11.58
N ASP A 110 -12.87 6.10 12.86
CA ASP A 110 -13.65 7.27 13.29
C ASP A 110 -12.78 8.48 13.63
N LEU A 111 -11.46 8.31 13.59
CA LEU A 111 -10.49 9.35 13.92
C LEU A 111 -10.09 10.17 12.69
N ALA A 112 -10.21 11.48 12.81
CA ALA A 112 -9.68 12.41 11.82
C ALA A 112 -8.15 12.47 11.87
N VAL A 113 -7.52 12.72 10.72
CA VAL A 113 -6.08 13.03 10.67
C VAL A 113 -5.80 14.28 11.49
N ASN A 114 -4.81 14.19 12.38
CA ASN A 114 -4.28 15.34 13.09
C ASN A 114 -3.06 15.88 12.31
N PRO A 115 -3.12 17.09 11.73
CA PRO A 115 -1.97 17.67 11.01
C PRO A 115 -0.71 17.83 11.85
N GLU A 116 -0.86 17.95 13.17
CA GLU A 116 0.23 18.09 14.14
C GLU A 116 0.78 16.74 14.63
N ASP A 117 0.29 15.63 14.09
CA ASP A 117 0.81 14.30 14.39
C ASP A 117 2.30 14.20 13.99
N PRO A 118 3.21 13.90 14.94
CA PRO A 118 4.63 13.77 14.65
C PRO A 118 4.96 12.72 13.57
N ALA A 119 4.06 11.74 13.34
CA ALA A 119 4.20 10.79 12.25
C ALA A 119 4.21 11.47 10.87
N ILE A 120 3.37 12.49 10.65
CA ILE A 120 3.32 13.26 9.40
C ILE A 120 4.66 13.94 9.17
N GLY A 121 5.18 14.66 10.17
CA GLY A 121 6.46 15.36 10.06
C GLY A 121 7.63 14.41 9.77
N LYS A 122 7.66 13.24 10.41
CA LYS A 122 8.71 12.23 10.17
C LYS A 122 8.59 11.58 8.79
N LEU A 123 7.36 11.28 8.33
CA LEU A 123 7.13 10.74 6.99
C LEU A 123 7.52 11.76 5.92
N ARG A 124 7.01 13.01 6.00
CA ARG A 124 7.37 14.10 5.07
C ARG A 124 8.87 14.28 4.94
N LYS A 125 9.58 14.42 6.08
CA LYS A 125 11.04 14.53 6.08
C LYS A 125 11.72 13.37 5.36
N THR A 126 11.22 12.14 5.55
CA THR A 126 11.77 10.94 4.89
C THR A 126 11.52 10.96 3.39
N LEU A 127 10.33 11.38 2.97
CA LEU A 127 9.98 11.48 1.55
C LEU A 127 10.81 12.58 0.87
N ASP A 128 10.86 13.77 1.45
CA ASP A 128 11.64 14.91 0.93
C ASP A 128 13.12 14.55 0.77
N GLN A 129 13.70 13.83 1.74
CA GLN A 129 15.08 13.36 1.66
C GLN A 129 15.31 12.39 0.51
N ARG A 130 14.38 11.46 0.27
CA ARG A 130 14.49 10.49 -0.82
C ARG A 130 14.29 11.15 -2.18
N VAL A 131 13.35 12.08 -2.29
CA VAL A 131 13.13 12.87 -3.51
C VAL A 131 14.36 13.73 -3.82
N ALA A 132 14.89 14.45 -2.84
CA ALA A 132 16.09 15.27 -2.99
C ALA A 132 17.35 14.44 -3.34
N ALA A 133 17.41 13.18 -2.91
CA ALA A 133 18.47 12.24 -3.26
C ALA A 133 18.32 11.64 -4.67
N GLY A 134 17.20 11.86 -5.37
CA GLY A 134 16.91 11.22 -6.65
C GLY A 134 16.60 9.72 -6.52
N ASP A 135 16.04 9.31 -5.39
CA ASP A 135 15.68 7.92 -5.10
C ASP A 135 14.20 7.60 -5.37
N VAL A 136 13.45 8.58 -5.89
CA VAL A 136 12.02 8.45 -6.20
C VAL A 136 11.74 9.15 -7.53
N ASP A 137 11.36 8.37 -8.54
CA ASP A 137 10.88 8.87 -9.83
C ASP A 137 9.35 8.88 -9.90
N ALA A 138 8.68 8.00 -9.13
CA ALA A 138 7.23 7.90 -9.06
C ALA A 138 6.77 7.45 -7.68
N LEU A 139 5.58 7.89 -7.30
CA LEU A 139 4.97 7.63 -6.00
C LEU A 139 3.68 6.80 -6.15
N VAL A 140 3.52 5.82 -5.29
CA VAL A 140 2.30 5.01 -5.19
C VAL A 140 1.82 5.05 -3.75
N LEU A 141 0.62 5.52 -3.50
CA LEU A 141 0.11 5.82 -2.15
C LEU A 141 -1.30 5.24 -1.93
N PRO A 142 -1.74 5.04 -0.67
CA PRO A 142 -3.11 4.61 -0.39
C PRO A 142 -4.13 5.65 -0.85
N LEU A 143 -5.27 5.18 -1.36
CA LEU A 143 -6.48 6.02 -1.43
C LEU A 143 -7.04 6.32 -0.03
N ALA A 144 -6.73 5.47 0.95
CA ALA A 144 -7.29 5.44 2.29
C ALA A 144 -8.80 5.12 2.31
N LEU A 145 -9.22 4.18 1.45
CA LEU A 145 -10.54 3.57 1.53
C LEU A 145 -10.65 2.76 2.82
N GLY A 146 -11.78 2.85 3.53
CA GLY A 146 -11.96 2.28 4.87
C GLY A 146 -11.69 3.23 6.03
N GLU A 147 -11.29 4.48 5.73
CA GLU A 147 -11.22 5.61 6.68
C GLU A 147 -10.26 5.41 7.85
N HIS A 148 -9.42 4.37 7.80
CA HIS A 148 -8.41 4.12 8.83
C HIS A 148 -7.44 5.32 8.93
N VAL A 149 -7.32 5.90 10.13
CA VAL A 149 -6.56 7.13 10.36
C VAL A 149 -5.09 7.03 9.94
N ASP A 150 -4.45 5.87 10.10
CA ASP A 150 -3.08 5.65 9.59
C ASP A 150 -2.99 5.73 8.06
N HIS A 151 -3.94 5.17 7.31
CA HIS A 151 -3.95 5.25 5.83
C HIS A 151 -4.15 6.71 5.39
N LEU A 152 -5.09 7.40 6.03
CA LEU A 152 -5.33 8.83 5.79
C LEU A 152 -4.06 9.64 6.12
N THR A 153 -3.40 9.36 7.25
CA THR A 153 -2.17 10.04 7.67
C THR A 153 -1.04 9.86 6.65
N VAL A 154 -0.85 8.65 6.12
CA VAL A 154 0.15 8.39 5.06
C VAL A 154 -0.18 9.17 3.80
N ARG A 155 -1.45 9.13 3.38
CA ARG A 155 -1.93 9.87 2.21
C ARG A 155 -1.64 11.36 2.39
N GLU A 156 -2.20 12.00 3.41
CA GLU A 156 -2.08 13.45 3.69
C GLU A 156 -0.62 13.92 3.87
N ALA A 157 0.26 13.06 4.39
CA ALA A 157 1.68 13.36 4.50
C ALA A 157 2.36 13.44 3.13
N ALA A 158 2.02 12.52 2.22
CA ALA A 158 2.64 12.39 0.90
C ALA A 158 1.97 13.23 -0.20
N LEU A 159 0.72 13.61 0.03
CA LEU A 159 -0.13 14.41 -0.85
C LEU A 159 0.60 15.62 -1.51
N PRO A 160 1.37 16.46 -0.80
CA PRO A 160 2.07 17.58 -1.44
C PRO A 160 3.03 17.19 -2.58
N LEU A 161 3.68 16.02 -2.48
CA LEU A 161 4.67 15.56 -3.46
C LEU A 161 4.02 15.08 -4.76
N THR A 162 2.72 14.79 -4.77
CA THR A 162 2.04 14.35 -5.99
C THR A 162 1.90 15.46 -7.04
N THR A 163 2.08 16.72 -6.62
CA THR A 163 2.12 17.87 -7.53
C THR A 163 3.43 17.95 -8.32
N GLU A 164 4.48 17.29 -7.84
CA GLU A 164 5.83 17.30 -8.43
C GLU A 164 6.14 15.98 -9.14
N LEU A 165 5.60 14.86 -8.64
CA LEU A 165 5.92 13.52 -9.10
C LEU A 165 4.75 12.83 -9.83
N PRO A 166 5.05 11.96 -10.82
CA PRO A 166 4.12 10.94 -11.28
C PRO A 166 3.59 10.15 -10.09
N SER A 167 2.27 10.15 -9.91
CA SER A 167 1.65 9.58 -8.72
C SER A 167 0.44 8.72 -9.03
N ALA A 168 0.32 7.61 -8.32
CA ALA A 168 -0.80 6.68 -8.38
C ALA A 168 -1.34 6.37 -6.98
N PHE A 169 -2.64 6.18 -6.87
CA PHE A 169 -3.33 5.86 -5.64
C PHE A 169 -3.95 4.47 -5.77
N TYR A 170 -3.61 3.53 -4.88
CA TYR A 170 -4.18 2.19 -4.90
C TYR A 170 -5.48 2.11 -4.10
N GLU A 171 -6.38 1.23 -4.51
CA GLU A 171 -7.58 0.88 -3.74
C GLU A 171 -7.20 -0.03 -2.58
N ASP A 172 -7.32 0.48 -1.36
CA ASP A 172 -6.91 -0.22 -0.14
C ASP A 172 -7.71 -1.52 0.04
N LEU A 173 -7.06 -2.67 -0.04
CA LEU A 173 -7.70 -3.96 0.17
C LEU A 173 -7.38 -4.51 1.57
N PRO A 174 -8.36 -5.12 2.26
CA PRO A 174 -9.70 -5.51 1.78
C PRO A 174 -10.76 -4.40 1.79
N TYR A 175 -10.47 -3.21 2.32
CA TYR A 175 -11.46 -2.15 2.56
C TYR A 175 -12.28 -1.75 1.32
N ALA A 176 -11.65 -1.68 0.14
CA ALA A 176 -12.33 -1.38 -1.12
C ALA A 176 -13.39 -2.43 -1.49
N ALA A 177 -13.24 -3.66 -1.01
CA ALA A 177 -14.17 -4.76 -1.26
C ALA A 177 -15.28 -4.83 -0.21
N THR A 178 -15.01 -4.45 1.04
CA THR A 178 -15.87 -4.76 2.19
C THR A 178 -16.44 -3.53 2.89
N HIS A 179 -15.77 -2.37 2.83
CA HIS A 179 -16.16 -1.21 3.61
C HIS A 179 -17.35 -0.48 2.97
N PRO A 180 -18.45 -0.20 3.71
CA PRO A 180 -19.66 0.40 3.14
C PRO A 180 -19.43 1.77 2.47
N SER A 181 -18.52 2.58 3.02
CA SER A 181 -18.21 3.91 2.47
C SER A 181 -17.23 3.90 1.30
N ALA A 182 -16.62 2.76 0.93
CA ALA A 182 -15.52 2.72 -0.03
C ALA A 182 -15.87 3.35 -1.40
N ALA A 183 -17.05 3.05 -1.94
CA ALA A 183 -17.50 3.60 -3.22
C ALA A 183 -17.75 5.11 -3.14
N THR A 184 -18.40 5.57 -2.07
CA THR A 184 -18.70 7.00 -1.83
C THR A 184 -17.41 7.79 -1.59
N ASN A 185 -16.48 7.24 -0.81
CA ASN A 185 -15.21 7.89 -0.49
C ASN A 185 -14.30 8.00 -1.71
N LEU A 186 -14.31 6.98 -2.57
CA LEU A 186 -13.62 7.04 -3.86
C LEU A 186 -14.19 8.15 -4.75
N GLN A 187 -15.52 8.27 -4.83
CA GLN A 187 -16.14 9.35 -5.59
C GLN A 187 -15.79 10.72 -5.01
N ALA A 188 -15.92 10.89 -3.69
CA ALA A 188 -15.61 12.14 -3.01
C ALA A 188 -14.15 12.57 -3.24
N LEU A 189 -13.19 11.65 -3.17
CA LEU A 189 -11.79 11.97 -3.42
C LEU A 189 -11.54 12.41 -4.87
N ARG A 190 -12.21 11.81 -5.86
CA ARG A 190 -12.09 12.24 -7.26
C ARG A 190 -12.60 13.66 -7.47
N GLU A 191 -13.70 14.00 -6.80
CA GLU A 191 -14.27 15.35 -6.84
C GLU A 191 -13.36 16.35 -6.08
N GLU A 192 -12.82 15.95 -4.93
CA GLU A 192 -11.91 16.76 -4.13
C GLU A 192 -10.60 17.06 -4.86
N THR A 193 -9.96 16.05 -5.44
CA THR A 193 -8.70 16.22 -6.20
C THR A 193 -8.91 17.10 -7.43
N GLY A 194 -10.02 16.90 -8.17
CA GLY A 194 -10.37 17.76 -9.30
C GLY A 194 -10.62 19.22 -8.92
N THR A 195 -11.16 19.48 -7.72
CA THR A 195 -11.52 20.84 -7.27
C THR A 195 -10.41 21.53 -6.51
N LYS A 196 -9.89 20.91 -5.45
CA LYS A 196 -8.87 21.50 -4.58
C LYS A 196 -7.51 21.56 -5.27
N TRP A 197 -7.20 20.56 -6.09
CA TRP A 197 -5.85 20.36 -6.62
C TRP A 197 -5.76 20.60 -8.13
N HIS A 198 -6.90 20.88 -8.76
CA HIS A 198 -7.03 21.04 -10.21
C HIS A 198 -6.43 19.87 -11.00
N GLU A 199 -6.42 18.67 -10.40
CA GLU A 199 -5.87 17.47 -11.00
C GLU A 199 -6.89 16.33 -10.89
N GLU A 200 -7.46 15.95 -12.03
CA GLU A 200 -8.42 14.84 -12.09
C GLU A 200 -7.68 13.51 -12.08
N LEU A 201 -7.95 12.67 -11.07
CA LEU A 201 -7.44 11.30 -11.03
C LEU A 201 -8.14 10.42 -12.07
N ARG A 202 -7.33 9.71 -12.87
CA ARG A 202 -7.82 8.81 -13.93
C ARG A 202 -7.56 7.35 -13.55
N PRO A 203 -8.52 6.44 -13.78
CA PRO A 203 -8.31 5.04 -13.48
C PRO A 203 -7.41 4.38 -14.54
N VAL A 204 -6.36 3.72 -14.05
CA VAL A 204 -5.47 2.83 -14.80
C VAL A 204 -5.68 1.41 -14.29
N LEU A 205 -5.77 0.46 -15.22
CA LEU A 205 -5.80 -0.96 -14.87
C LEU A 205 -4.41 -1.54 -15.10
N ASN A 206 -3.94 -2.29 -14.11
CA ASN A 206 -2.72 -3.08 -14.14
C ASN A 206 -3.10 -4.56 -14.05
N GLN A 207 -3.16 -5.18 -15.21
CA GLN A 207 -3.43 -6.59 -15.38
C GLN A 207 -2.13 -7.31 -15.68
N ARG A 208 -2.11 -8.62 -15.45
CA ARG A 208 -1.00 -9.48 -15.81
C ARG A 208 -1.52 -10.83 -16.27
N ALA A 209 -1.37 -11.15 -17.57
CA ALA A 209 -1.97 -12.33 -18.17
C ALA A 209 -1.47 -13.66 -17.57
N ASP A 210 -0.23 -13.69 -17.07
CA ASP A 210 0.38 -14.85 -16.41
C ASP A 210 0.08 -14.92 -14.91
N LEU A 211 -0.38 -13.82 -14.29
CA LEU A 211 -0.69 -13.76 -12.85
C LEU A 211 -2.18 -13.52 -12.63
N GLY A 212 -2.89 -14.58 -12.27
CA GLY A 212 -4.32 -14.51 -11.94
C GLY A 212 -4.60 -14.26 -10.46
N GLU A 213 -5.89 -14.24 -10.13
CA GLU A 213 -6.41 -14.16 -8.75
C GLU A 213 -5.71 -15.13 -7.79
N ALA A 214 -5.50 -16.37 -8.22
CA ALA A 214 -4.86 -17.41 -7.41
C ALA A 214 -3.43 -17.05 -6.99
N TRP A 215 -2.70 -16.31 -7.84
CA TRP A 215 -1.36 -15.84 -7.53
C TRP A 215 -1.40 -14.80 -6.41
N LYS A 216 -2.25 -13.78 -6.55
CA LYS A 216 -2.43 -12.75 -5.53
C LYS A 216 -2.87 -13.36 -4.20
N ARG A 217 -3.87 -14.25 -4.24
CA ARG A 217 -4.35 -14.99 -3.06
C ARG A 217 -3.23 -15.73 -2.34
N ARG A 218 -2.36 -16.44 -3.07
CA ARG A 218 -1.22 -17.16 -2.49
C ARG A 218 -0.24 -16.24 -1.79
N LEU A 219 0.04 -15.06 -2.35
CA LEU A 219 0.94 -14.08 -1.74
C LEU A 219 0.38 -13.51 -0.44
N ILE A 220 -0.88 -13.08 -0.47
CA ILE A 220 -1.50 -12.39 0.67
C ILE A 220 -1.75 -13.33 1.84
N LEU A 221 -1.98 -14.63 1.59
CA LEU A 221 -2.04 -15.65 2.64
C LEU A 221 -0.70 -15.86 3.37
N GLY A 222 0.38 -15.27 2.88
CA GLY A 222 1.64 -15.16 3.64
C GLY A 222 1.48 -14.36 4.94
N TYR A 223 0.49 -13.46 5.02
CA TYR A 223 0.15 -12.62 6.16
C TYR A 223 -0.87 -13.29 7.09
N ALA A 224 -0.56 -14.50 7.53
CA ALA A 224 -1.46 -15.37 8.31
C ALA A 224 -1.88 -14.77 9.65
N SER A 225 -1.15 -13.79 10.19
CA SER A 225 -1.53 -13.07 11.40
C SER A 225 -2.59 -11.98 11.18
N GLN A 226 -2.80 -11.57 9.93
CA GLN A 226 -3.62 -10.41 9.56
C GLN A 226 -4.94 -10.78 8.90
N ILE A 227 -4.94 -11.82 8.05
CA ILE A 227 -6.13 -12.22 7.29
C ILE A 227 -6.32 -13.73 7.34
N ASP A 228 -7.56 -14.18 7.19
CA ASP A 228 -7.92 -15.58 6.99
C ASP A 228 -8.18 -15.90 5.51
N ASP A 229 -8.59 -17.15 5.24
CA ASP A 229 -8.91 -17.62 3.88
C ASP A 229 -10.11 -16.90 3.26
N ASP A 230 -11.10 -16.48 4.06
CA ASP A 230 -12.31 -15.80 3.60
C ASP A 230 -11.99 -14.37 3.17
N GLU A 231 -11.17 -13.66 3.95
CA GLU A 231 -10.71 -12.33 3.61
C GLU A 231 -9.78 -12.34 2.40
N ALA A 232 -8.89 -13.34 2.30
CA ALA A 232 -8.08 -13.54 1.12
C ALA A 232 -8.93 -13.84 -0.14
N ALA A 233 -10.03 -14.58 0.00
CA ALA A 233 -10.98 -14.81 -1.10
C ALA A 233 -11.65 -13.51 -1.54
N ARG A 234 -12.09 -12.65 -0.62
CA ARG A 234 -12.68 -11.33 -0.96
C ARG A 234 -11.70 -10.43 -1.71
N VAL A 235 -10.42 -10.43 -1.33
CA VAL A 235 -9.37 -9.72 -2.07
C VAL A 235 -9.20 -10.28 -3.49
N GLY A 236 -9.27 -11.61 -3.63
CA GLY A 236 -9.24 -12.28 -4.92
C GLY A 236 -10.43 -11.92 -5.83
N GLU A 237 -11.65 -12.04 -5.30
CA GLU A 237 -12.89 -11.68 -5.99
C GLU A 237 -12.90 -10.20 -6.43
N PHE A 238 -12.34 -9.32 -5.60
CA PHE A 238 -12.18 -7.91 -5.98
C PHE A 238 -11.26 -7.75 -7.19
N ALA A 239 -10.13 -8.45 -7.23
CA ALA A 239 -9.23 -8.44 -8.39
C ALA A 239 -9.89 -9.05 -9.64
N ALA A 240 -10.78 -10.03 -9.48
CA ALA A 240 -11.53 -10.63 -10.59
C ALA A 240 -12.40 -9.61 -11.36
N ARG A 241 -12.87 -8.55 -10.70
CA ARG A 241 -13.57 -7.41 -11.34
C ARG A 241 -12.73 -6.72 -12.41
N TYR A 242 -11.40 -6.86 -12.32
CA TYR A 242 -10.42 -6.29 -13.22
C TYR A 242 -9.64 -7.38 -13.98
N ALA A 243 -10.24 -8.55 -14.19
CA ALA A 243 -9.63 -9.72 -14.83
C ALA A 243 -8.33 -10.17 -14.15
N GLY A 244 -8.34 -10.21 -12.80
CA GLY A 244 -7.18 -10.56 -11.98
C GLY A 244 -6.19 -9.42 -11.77
N GLY A 245 -6.48 -8.22 -12.30
CA GLY A 245 -5.65 -7.04 -12.14
C GLY A 245 -6.01 -6.16 -10.95
N GLU A 246 -5.35 -5.00 -10.91
CA GLU A 246 -5.54 -3.95 -9.92
C GLU A 246 -5.90 -2.64 -10.62
N ARG A 247 -6.73 -1.82 -9.96
CA ARG A 247 -7.00 -0.46 -10.41
C ARG A 247 -6.21 0.53 -9.57
N LEU A 248 -5.45 1.38 -10.25
CA LEU A 248 -4.81 2.54 -9.66
C LEU A 248 -5.49 3.81 -10.17
N TRP A 249 -5.55 4.83 -9.33
CA TRP A 249 -6.06 6.15 -9.68
C TRP A 249 -4.88 7.09 -9.84
N THR A 250 -4.67 7.63 -11.02
CA THR A 250 -3.38 8.22 -11.37
C THR A 250 -3.52 9.68 -11.75
N ASN A 251 -2.50 10.46 -11.41
CA ASN A 251 -2.40 11.86 -11.79
C ASN A 251 -1.97 12.02 -13.25
N GLN A 252 -1.98 13.24 -13.80
CA GLN A 252 -1.72 13.45 -15.22
C GLN A 252 -0.27 13.11 -15.61
N ARG A 253 0.69 13.40 -14.72
CA ARG A 253 2.12 13.07 -14.90
C ARG A 253 2.35 11.57 -15.02
N TRP A 254 1.64 10.77 -14.23
CA TRP A 254 1.69 9.31 -14.34
C TRP A 254 1.22 8.84 -15.71
N ILE A 255 0.10 9.38 -16.21
CA ILE A 255 -0.43 9.03 -17.54
C ILE A 255 0.57 9.37 -18.64
N GLU A 256 1.19 10.54 -18.59
CA GLU A 256 2.20 10.98 -19.56
C GLU A 256 3.43 10.07 -19.58
N MET A 257 3.80 9.51 -18.43
CA MET A 257 4.91 8.56 -18.32
C MET A 257 4.50 7.11 -18.60
N ALA A 258 3.22 6.77 -18.49
CA ALA A 258 2.77 5.39 -18.47
C ALA A 258 3.10 4.61 -19.75
N GLU A 259 2.95 5.22 -20.92
CA GLU A 259 3.24 4.56 -22.20
C GLU A 259 4.74 4.39 -22.44
N GLY A 260 5.53 5.44 -22.22
CA GLY A 260 6.97 5.42 -22.45
C GLY A 260 7.76 4.61 -21.41
N CYS A 261 7.28 4.60 -20.17
CA CYS A 261 7.95 3.94 -19.05
C CYS A 261 7.32 2.59 -18.68
N ARG A 262 6.20 2.17 -19.31
CA ARG A 262 5.50 0.92 -18.99
C ARG A 262 5.04 0.87 -17.52
N LEU A 263 4.37 1.93 -17.06
CA LEU A 263 3.77 1.97 -15.71
C LEU A 263 2.37 1.35 -15.65
N SER A 264 1.76 1.10 -16.81
CA SER A 264 0.38 0.64 -16.98
C SER A 264 0.32 -0.56 -17.92
N PHE A 265 -0.39 -1.62 -17.53
CA PHE A 265 -0.46 -2.87 -18.29
C PHE A 265 -1.91 -3.30 -18.50
N ARG A 266 -2.39 -3.28 -19.75
CA ARG A 266 -3.68 -3.83 -20.13
C ARG A 266 -3.48 -4.96 -21.13
N PHE A 267 -4.23 -6.04 -20.95
CA PHE A 267 -4.34 -7.11 -21.94
C PHE A 267 -5.68 -6.94 -22.66
N ASN A 268 -5.67 -7.01 -23.99
CA ASN A 268 -6.87 -6.95 -24.83
C ASN A 268 -7.62 -8.28 -24.83
#